data_AF-A0A833UQE6-F1
#
_entry.id   AF-A0A833UQE6-F1
#
_cell.length_a   1.000
_cell.length_b   1.000
_cell.length_c   1.000
_cell.angle_alpha   90.00
_cell.angle_beta   90.00
_cell.angle_gamma   90.00
#
_symmetry.space_group_name_H-M   'P 1'
#
loop_
_entity.id
_entity.type
_entity.pdbx_description
1 polymer ?
#
loop_
_entity_poly.entity_id
_entity_poly.type
_entity_poly.pdbx_seq_one_letter_code
_entity_poly.pdbx_strand_id
1 'polypeptide(L)'
;PDLCYTFSGDVPRVNGQLAVSRAFGDKSLKSHLRSDPDVQNATIENTEILILASDGLWKVMANQEAVDIARKIKDPQKAAKQLTTEALKRDSKDDISCVVVRFRG
;
A
#
# COMPACT_ATOMS: atom_id res chain seq x y z
N PRO A 1 -22.80 -10.50 -7.36
CA PRO A 1 -22.35 -11.25 -6.17
C PRO A 1 -20.98 -11.86 -6.45
N ASP A 2 -19.94 -11.16 -6.01
CA ASP A 2 -18.56 -11.45 -6.36
C ASP A 2 -18.12 -12.75 -5.67
N LEU A 3 -17.72 -13.73 -6.48
CA LEU A 3 -17.34 -15.08 -6.06
C LEU A 3 -15.94 -15.08 -5.42
N CYS A 4 -15.83 -14.47 -4.24
CA CYS A 4 -14.66 -14.62 -3.38
C CYS A 4 -14.79 -15.96 -2.63
N TYR A 5 -13.96 -16.95 -2.98
CA TYR A 5 -13.86 -18.19 -2.22
C TYR A 5 -12.81 -18.03 -1.12
N THR A 6 -13.12 -18.49 0.10
CA THR A 6 -12.18 -18.49 1.25
C THR A 6 -11.88 -19.93 1.67
N PHE A 7 -10.62 -20.37 1.54
CA PHE A 7 -10.12 -21.52 2.30
C PHE A 7 -9.53 -21.02 3.61
N SER A 8 -9.70 -21.78 4.70
CA SER A 8 -9.32 -21.33 6.05
C SER A 8 -7.80 -21.05 6.12
N GLY A 9 -7.44 -19.78 6.36
CA GLY A 9 -6.05 -19.30 6.40
C GLY A 9 -5.57 -18.58 5.13
N ASP A 10 -6.40 -18.45 4.11
CA ASP A 10 -6.03 -17.88 2.81
C ASP A 10 -6.62 -16.47 2.59
N VAL A 11 -5.93 -15.64 1.79
CA VAL A 11 -6.38 -14.28 1.46
C VAL A 11 -7.54 -14.36 0.46
N PRO A 12 -8.63 -13.58 0.60
CA PRO A 12 -9.71 -13.58 -0.39
C PRO A 12 -9.20 -13.25 -1.80
N ARG A 13 -9.62 -14.04 -2.79
CA ARG A 13 -9.20 -13.90 -4.19
C ARG A 13 -10.39 -13.87 -5.15
N VAL A 14 -10.34 -12.97 -6.14
CA VAL A 14 -11.27 -12.96 -7.27
C VAL A 14 -11.08 -14.24 -8.08
N ASN A 15 -12.14 -15.03 -8.18
CA ASN A 15 -12.12 -16.35 -8.83
C ASN A 15 -10.99 -17.28 -8.34
N GLY A 16 -10.56 -17.13 -7.08
CA GLY A 16 -9.47 -17.91 -6.50
C GLY A 16 -8.07 -17.55 -7.02
N GLN A 17 -7.92 -16.54 -7.89
CA GLN A 17 -6.65 -16.22 -8.55
C GLN A 17 -6.01 -14.96 -7.98
N LEU A 18 -6.73 -13.82 -8.03
CA LEU A 18 -6.15 -12.51 -7.77
C LEU A 18 -6.58 -11.95 -6.41
N ALA A 19 -5.64 -11.56 -5.55
CA ALA A 19 -5.91 -11.04 -4.20
C ALA A 19 -6.29 -9.53 -4.18
N VAL A 20 -6.77 -9.01 -5.32
CA VAL A 20 -7.31 -7.65 -5.46
C VAL A 20 -8.56 -7.67 -6.32
N SER A 21 -9.48 -6.73 -6.09
CA SER A 21 -10.72 -6.57 -6.87
C SER A 21 -10.60 -5.51 -7.98
N ARG A 22 -9.47 -4.80 -8.04
CA ARG A 22 -9.19 -3.79 -9.05
C ARG A 22 -7.75 -3.91 -9.56
N ALA A 23 -7.58 -3.93 -10.88
CA ALA A 23 -6.27 -3.87 -11.52
C ALA A 23 -6.37 -3.46 -13.01
N PHE A 24 -5.29 -2.89 -13.52
CA PHE A 24 -5.04 -2.86 -14.96
C PHE A 24 -4.60 -4.24 -15.44
N GLY A 25 -4.86 -4.60 -16.71
CA GLY A 25 -4.51 -5.93 -17.23
C GLY A 25 -5.52 -7.02 -16.85
N ASP A 26 -5.07 -8.27 -16.68
CA ASP A 26 -5.89 -9.44 -16.30
C ASP A 26 -7.18 -9.61 -17.11
N LYS A 27 -7.04 -9.59 -18.44
CA LYS A 27 -8.15 -9.60 -19.40
C LYS A 27 -9.15 -10.74 -19.15
N SER A 28 -8.66 -11.92 -18.75
CA SER A 28 -9.48 -13.11 -18.46
C SER A 28 -10.39 -12.95 -17.24
N LEU A 29 -10.12 -11.98 -16.35
CA LEU A 29 -10.89 -11.74 -15.13
C LEU A 29 -11.77 -10.48 -15.20
N LYS A 30 -11.84 -9.79 -16.35
CA LYS A 30 -12.51 -8.48 -16.49
C LYS A 30 -14.00 -8.46 -16.16
N SER A 31 -14.70 -9.58 -16.19
CA SER A 31 -16.10 -9.64 -15.74
C SER A 31 -16.26 -9.45 -14.23
N HIS A 32 -15.20 -9.67 -13.44
CA HIS A 32 -15.19 -9.57 -11.99
C HIS A 32 -14.10 -8.63 -11.45
N LEU A 33 -13.31 -8.02 -12.34
CA LEU A 33 -12.16 -7.20 -12.00
C LEU A 33 -12.27 -5.82 -12.67
N ARG A 34 -12.41 -4.79 -11.85
CA ARG A 34 -12.54 -3.40 -12.31
C ARG A 34 -11.16 -2.78 -12.57
N SER A 35 -11.11 -1.76 -13.42
CA SER A 35 -9.89 -0.98 -13.70
C SER A 35 -10.05 0.51 -13.47
N ASP A 36 -11.23 0.97 -13.08
CA ASP A 36 -11.41 2.35 -12.66
C ASP A 36 -10.80 2.57 -11.27
N PRO A 37 -10.11 3.70 -11.06
CA PRO A 37 -9.56 4.05 -9.76
C PRO A 37 -10.65 4.51 -8.79
N ASP A 38 -10.36 4.42 -7.49
CA ASP A 38 -11.05 5.26 -6.51
C ASP A 38 -10.36 6.63 -6.48
N VAL A 39 -11.14 7.71 -6.59
CA VAL A 39 -10.62 9.08 -6.72
C VAL A 39 -11.12 9.92 -5.57
N GLN A 40 -10.19 10.44 -4.79
CA GLN A 40 -10.47 11.32 -3.66
C GLN A 40 -9.70 12.63 -3.81
N ASN A 41 -10.36 13.74 -3.49
CA ASN A 41 -9.75 15.06 -3.39
C ASN A 41 -9.75 15.48 -1.92
N ALA A 42 -8.61 15.91 -1.41
CA ALA A 42 -8.46 16.35 -0.03
C ALA A 42 -7.64 17.65 0.03
N THR A 43 -8.10 18.60 0.83
CA THR A 43 -7.34 19.82 1.13
C THR A 43 -6.24 19.51 2.14
N ILE A 44 -5.02 19.96 1.85
CA ILE A 44 -3.82 19.69 2.66
C ILE A 44 -3.48 20.96 3.45
N GLU A 45 -4.13 21.15 4.60
CA GLU A 45 -3.90 22.35 5.44
C GLU A 45 -2.82 22.15 6.51
N ASN A 46 -2.89 21.04 7.25
CA ASN A 46 -1.98 20.75 8.38
C ASN A 46 -1.26 19.41 8.22
N THR A 47 -1.14 18.92 6.99
CA THR A 47 -0.48 17.65 6.70
C THR A 47 1.00 17.89 6.44
N GLU A 48 1.84 17.33 7.28
CA GLU A 48 3.30 17.45 7.15
C GLU A 48 3.88 16.47 6.12
N ILE A 49 3.25 15.31 5.96
CA ILE A 49 3.81 14.17 5.23
C ILE A 49 2.73 13.32 4.56
N LEU A 50 3.03 12.84 3.36
CA LEU A 50 2.28 11.81 2.66
C LEU A 50 3.21 10.63 2.39
N ILE A 51 2.75 9.42 2.70
CA ILE A 51 3.45 8.17 2.46
C ILE A 51 2.60 7.34 1.49
N LEU A 52 3.19 6.99 0.35
CA LEU A 52 2.62 6.05 -0.62
C LEU A 52 3.55 4.84 -0.67
N ALA A 53 3.02 3.63 -0.55
CA ALA A 53 3.84 2.42 -0.59
C ALA A 53 3.06 1.21 -1.11
N SER A 54 3.80 0.20 -1.59
CA SER A 54 3.23 -1.12 -1.90
C SER A 54 2.77 -1.83 -0.62
N ASP A 55 1.95 -2.87 -0.79
CA ASP A 55 1.47 -3.72 0.30
C ASP A 55 2.61 -4.43 1.04
N GLY A 56 3.77 -4.64 0.40
CA GLY A 56 4.99 -5.10 1.06
C GLY A 56 5.40 -4.28 2.28
N LEU A 57 5.08 -2.98 2.33
CA LEU A 57 5.25 -2.16 3.55
C LEU A 57 4.09 -2.39 4.53
N TRP A 58 2.85 -2.25 4.05
CA TRP A 58 1.65 -2.20 4.89
C TRP A 58 1.26 -3.54 5.50
N LYS A 59 1.75 -4.66 4.96
CA LYS A 59 1.58 -6.00 5.55
C LYS A 59 2.31 -6.18 6.88
N VAL A 60 3.36 -5.38 7.15
CA VAL A 60 4.24 -5.53 8.32
C VAL A 60 4.38 -4.28 9.18
N MET A 61 3.71 -3.19 8.80
CA MET A 61 3.82 -1.89 9.47
C MET A 61 2.47 -1.17 9.47
N ALA A 62 2.07 -0.70 10.65
CA ALA A 62 0.83 0.07 10.79
C ALA A 62 1.00 1.50 10.27
N ASN A 63 -0.10 2.12 9.82
CA ASN A 63 -0.09 3.47 9.25
C ASN A 63 0.58 4.50 10.17
N GLN A 64 0.19 4.54 11.45
CA GLN A 64 0.75 5.51 12.40
C GLN A 64 2.23 5.28 12.67
N GLU A 65 2.66 4.02 12.72
CA GLU A 65 4.05 3.67 12.93
C GLU A 65 4.95 4.13 11.77
N ALA A 66 4.48 3.96 10.53
CA ALA A 66 5.18 4.48 9.35
C ALA A 66 5.34 6.01 9.43
N VAL A 67 4.29 6.72 9.86
CA VAL A 67 4.35 8.17 10.08
C VAL A 67 5.37 8.53 11.15
N ASP A 68 5.39 7.83 12.28
CA ASP A 68 6.30 8.11 13.39
C ASP A 68 7.77 7.86 13.03
N ILE A 69 8.05 6.84 12.22
CA ILE A 69 9.39 6.58 11.67
C ILE A 69 9.79 7.70 10.71
N ALA A 70 8.92 8.02 9.75
CA ALA A 70 9.23 8.99 8.72
C ALA A 70 9.41 10.41 9.28
N ARG A 71 8.62 10.79 10.30
CA ARG A 71 8.70 12.09 10.97
C ARG A 71 10.06 12.37 11.58
N LYS A 72 10.74 11.35 12.12
CA LYS A 72 12.08 11.46 12.73
C LYS A 72 13.18 11.83 11.72
N ILE A 73 12.91 11.73 10.42
CA ILE A 73 13.91 11.94 9.36
C ILE A 73 13.50 13.09 8.45
N LYS A 74 14.24 14.22 8.52
CA LYS A 74 13.94 15.43 7.74
C LYS A 74 14.01 15.21 6.23
N ASP A 75 14.97 14.43 5.76
CA ASP A 75 15.13 14.16 4.32
C ASP A 75 14.13 13.09 3.85
N PRO A 76 13.23 13.40 2.89
CA PRO A 76 12.16 12.47 2.49
C PRO A 76 12.70 11.20 1.82
N GLN A 77 13.81 11.27 1.09
CA GLN A 77 14.41 10.09 0.46
C GLN A 77 14.99 9.13 1.51
N LYS A 78 15.68 9.67 2.54
CA LYS A 78 16.15 8.88 3.68
C LYS A 78 14.98 8.32 4.50
N ALA A 79 13.88 9.06 4.64
CA ALA A 79 12.68 8.57 5.31
C ALA A 79 12.08 7.37 4.56
N ALA A 80 11.93 7.47 3.23
CA ALA A 80 11.47 6.37 2.40
C ALA A 80 12.40 5.14 2.51
N LYS A 81 13.73 5.35 2.45
CA LYS A 81 14.72 4.28 2.63
C LYS A 81 14.64 3.63 4.02
N GLN A 82 14.40 4.42 5.06
CA GLN A 82 14.22 3.87 6.41
C GLN A 82 12.96 3.01 6.48
N LEU A 83 11.84 3.45 5.91
CA LEU A 83 10.59 2.67 5.89
C LEU A 83 10.78 1.33 5.18
N THR A 84 11.41 1.32 4.01
CA THR A 84 11.65 0.07 3.27
C THR A 84 12.61 -0.86 4.02
N THR A 85 13.64 -0.30 4.67
CA THR A 85 14.58 -1.06 5.51
C THR A 85 13.88 -1.67 6.74
N GLU A 86 13.00 -0.93 7.40
CA GLU A 86 12.26 -1.44 8.55
C GLU A 86 11.25 -2.53 8.16
N ALA A 87 10.59 -2.42 7.00
CA ALA A 87 9.74 -3.49 6.50
C ALA A 87 10.54 -4.76 6.15
N LEU A 88 11.75 -4.62 5.58
CA LEU A 88 12.63 -5.76 5.33
C LEU A 88 13.08 -6.44 6.65
N LYS A 89 13.43 -5.65 7.68
CA LYS A 89 13.81 -6.18 9.00
C LYS A 89 12.67 -6.95 9.69
N ARG A 90 11.42 -6.61 9.35
CA ARG A 90 10.21 -7.30 9.83
C ARG A 90 9.82 -8.48 8.96
N ASP A 91 10.75 -8.95 8.14
CA ASP A 91 10.60 -10.15 7.34
C ASP A 91 9.47 -10.05 6.30
N SER A 92 9.23 -8.83 5.76
CA SER A 92 8.35 -8.69 4.61
C SER A 92 8.83 -9.57 3.45
N LYS A 93 7.90 -10.33 2.89
CA LYS A 93 8.14 -11.33 1.83
C LYS A 93 7.77 -10.83 0.43
N ASP A 94 7.48 -9.55 0.31
CA ASP A 94 7.00 -8.93 -0.92
C ASP A 94 7.98 -7.88 -1.43
N ASP A 95 7.80 -7.43 -2.67
CA ASP A 95 8.52 -6.27 -3.19
C ASP A 95 8.10 -5.00 -2.44
N ILE A 96 9.08 -4.25 -1.94
CA ILE A 96 8.85 -3.09 -1.09
C ILE A 96 9.21 -1.81 -1.85
N SER A 97 8.21 -1.00 -2.18
CA SER A 97 8.37 0.33 -2.77
C SER A 97 7.71 1.37 -1.88
N CYS A 98 8.37 2.51 -1.68
CA CYS A 98 7.85 3.60 -0.85
C CYS A 98 8.26 4.96 -1.42
N VAL A 99 7.30 5.89 -1.46
CA VAL A 99 7.46 7.30 -1.79
C VAL A 99 7.02 8.11 -0.58
N VAL A 100 7.89 9.02 -0.14
CA VAL A 100 7.60 9.96 0.94
C VAL A 100 7.62 11.38 0.38
N VAL A 101 6.53 12.11 0.59
CA VAL A 101 6.41 13.52 0.25
C VAL A 101 6.34 14.30 1.55
N ARG A 102 7.19 15.31 1.71
CA ARG A 102 7.09 16.30 2.79
C ARG A 102 6.52 17.59 2.23
N PHE A 103 5.40 18.03 2.79
CA PHE A 103 4.83 19.32 2.46
C PHE A 103 5.58 20.41 3.21
N ARG A 104 5.85 21.52 2.52
CA ARG A 104 6.34 22.74 3.17
C ARG A 104 5.09 23.52 3.57
N GLY A 105 4.89 23.70 4.86
CA GLY A 105 4.03 24.77 5.37
C GLY A 105 4.67 26.13 5.12
#